data_AF-A0A7W0LV79-F1
#
_entry.id   AF-A0A7W0LV79-F1
#
_cell.length_a   1.000
_cell.length_b   1.000
_cell.length_c   1.000
_cell.angle_alpha   90.00
_cell.angle_beta   90.00
_cell.angle_gamma   90.00
#
_symmetry.space_group_name_H-M   'P 1'
#
loop_
_entity.id
_entity.type
_entity.pdbx_description
1 polymer ?
#
loop_
_entity_poly.entity_id
_entity_poly.type
_entity_poly.pdbx_seq_one_letter_code
_entity_poly.pdbx_strand_id
1 'polypeptide(L)'
;MLDRLETAFDRERTFVADASHELRTPLAILKTELELALRAGRTPEELTAALRSAAEETDRLAQLAEDLLVIARSDRDGLPVRLAPVDAGRLLGRVAERFASRAEAEKRSLEIDAQPGTELTADAVRLEQALGNVVDNASATAPGPCA
;
A
#
# COMPACT_ATOMS: atom_id res chain seq x y z
N MET A 1 2.84 18.71 32.64
CA MET A 1 1.54 18.17 32.17
C MET A 1 1.05 18.92 30.94
N LEU A 2 1.12 20.26 30.91
CA LEU A 2 0.87 21.06 29.70
C LEU A 2 1.78 20.68 28.52
N ASP A 3 3.09 20.51 28.75
CA ASP A 3 4.03 20.08 27.69
C ASP A 3 3.67 18.74 27.04
N ARG A 4 3.08 17.79 27.80
CA ARG A 4 2.65 16.50 27.26
C ARG A 4 1.41 16.64 26.38
N LEU A 5 0.54 17.58 26.70
CA LEU A 5 -0.67 17.88 25.93
C LEU A 5 -0.30 18.62 24.63
N GLU A 6 0.59 19.60 24.74
CA GLU A 6 1.10 20.37 23.61
C GLU A 6 1.87 19.48 22.62
N THR A 7 2.75 18.61 23.13
CA THR A 7 3.44 17.60 22.30
C THR A 7 2.47 16.65 21.61
N ALA A 8 1.36 16.27 22.24
CA ALA A 8 0.35 15.40 21.63
C ALA A 8 -0.39 16.10 20.50
N PHE A 9 -0.79 17.36 20.69
CA PHE A 9 -1.45 18.17 19.65
C PHE A 9 -0.52 18.47 18.46
N ASP A 10 0.76 18.73 18.71
CA ASP A 10 1.73 18.97 17.63
C ASP A 10 1.99 17.72 16.79
N ARG A 11 1.99 16.54 17.41
CA ARG A 11 2.07 15.26 16.70
C ARG A 11 0.83 15.01 15.85
N GLU A 12 -0.37 15.26 16.39
CA GLU A 12 -1.62 15.10 15.65
C GLU A 12 -1.69 16.07 14.46
N ARG A 13 -1.27 17.33 14.64
CA ARG A 13 -1.20 18.32 13.56
C ARG A 13 -0.22 17.93 12.47
N THR A 14 0.98 17.52 12.84
CA THR A 14 2.01 17.08 11.89
C THR A 14 1.51 15.86 11.13
N PHE A 15 0.93 14.88 11.81
CA PHE A 15 0.34 13.69 11.19
C PHE A 15 -0.76 14.02 10.18
N VAL A 16 -1.70 14.90 10.53
CA VAL A 16 -2.77 15.34 9.61
C VAL A 16 -2.19 16.10 8.42
N ALA A 17 -1.15 16.91 8.63
CA ALA A 17 -0.48 17.62 7.54
C ALA A 17 0.20 16.63 6.58
N ASP A 18 0.97 15.69 7.10
CA ASP A 18 1.68 14.67 6.31
C ASP A 18 0.70 13.80 5.54
N ALA A 19 -0.36 13.31 6.20
CA ALA A 19 -1.45 12.56 5.56
C ALA A 19 -2.11 13.36 4.44
N SER A 20 -2.35 14.67 4.65
CA SER A 20 -2.95 15.53 3.63
C SER A 20 -2.03 15.72 2.42
N HIS A 21 -0.72 15.79 2.63
CA HIS A 21 0.26 15.88 1.55
C HIS A 21 0.36 14.58 0.77
N GLU A 22 0.48 13.44 1.46
CA GLU A 22 0.50 12.10 0.90
C GLU A 22 -0.77 11.77 0.10
N LEU A 23 -1.95 12.26 0.52
CA LEU A 23 -3.22 12.08 -0.21
C LEU A 23 -3.36 12.99 -1.45
N ARG A 24 -2.74 14.16 -1.48
CA ARG A 24 -2.94 15.13 -2.57
C ARG A 24 -2.33 14.68 -3.89
N THR A 25 -1.11 14.16 -3.84
CA THR A 25 -0.39 13.65 -5.01
C THR A 25 -1.19 12.57 -5.74
N PRO A 26 -1.60 11.47 -5.08
CA PRO A 26 -2.34 10.42 -5.74
C PRO A 26 -3.68 10.92 -6.28
N LEU A 27 -4.41 11.72 -5.51
CA LEU A 27 -5.68 12.28 -5.96
C LEU A 27 -5.54 13.20 -7.18
N ALA A 28 -4.44 13.95 -7.29
CA ALA A 28 -4.15 14.79 -8.45
C ALA A 28 -3.83 13.98 -9.71
N ILE A 29 -3.08 12.88 -9.57
CA ILE A 29 -2.77 11.95 -10.66
C ILE A 29 -4.07 11.28 -11.13
N LEU A 30 -4.85 10.70 -10.22
CA LEU A 30 -6.14 10.08 -10.52
C LEU A 30 -7.06 11.03 -11.30
N LYS A 31 -7.17 12.28 -10.83
CA LYS A 31 -7.97 13.30 -11.52
C LYS A 31 -7.46 13.56 -12.94
N THR A 32 -6.14 13.67 -13.11
CA THR A 32 -5.51 13.91 -14.42
C THR A 32 -5.78 12.76 -15.38
N GLU A 33 -5.67 11.51 -14.92
CA GLU A 33 -5.93 10.32 -15.73
C GLU A 33 -7.40 10.21 -16.14
N LEU A 34 -8.33 10.49 -15.23
CA LEU A 34 -9.76 10.54 -15.54
C LEU A 34 -10.09 11.67 -16.54
N GLU A 35 -9.47 12.84 -16.41
CA GLU A 35 -9.60 13.93 -17.37
C GLU A 35 -9.03 13.55 -18.74
N LEU A 36 -7.91 12.83 -18.80
CA LEU A 36 -7.33 12.32 -20.04
C LEU A 36 -8.26 11.30 -20.72
N ALA A 37 -8.83 10.38 -19.94
CA ALA A 37 -9.74 9.34 -20.42
C ALA A 37 -11.03 9.91 -21.03
N LEU A 38 -11.51 11.05 -20.51
CA LEU A 38 -12.72 11.72 -21.00
C LEU A 38 -12.49 12.59 -22.26
N ARG A 39 -11.24 12.83 -22.67
CA ARG A 39 -10.96 13.65 -23.86
C ARG A 39 -11.30 12.89 -25.14
N ALA A 40 -11.99 13.58 -26.05
CA ALA A 40 -12.28 13.05 -27.38
C ALA A 40 -11.00 12.84 -28.20
N GLY A 41 -11.02 11.83 -29.09
CA GLY A 41 -9.91 11.53 -30.00
C GLY A 41 -8.85 10.57 -29.46
N ARG A 42 -9.10 9.91 -28.32
CA ARG A 42 -8.20 8.88 -27.75
C ARG A 42 -8.34 7.53 -28.43
N THR A 43 -7.22 6.83 -28.57
CA THR A 43 -7.23 5.44 -29.01
C THR A 43 -7.64 4.52 -27.84
N PRO A 44 -8.12 3.29 -28.13
CA PRO A 44 -8.41 2.30 -27.08
C PRO A 44 -7.21 2.00 -26.18
N GLU A 45 -6.00 2.05 -26.72
CA GLU A 45 -4.75 1.80 -25.98
C GLU A 45 -4.46 2.93 -24.99
N GLU A 46 -4.61 4.18 -25.41
CA GLU A 46 -4.43 5.35 -24.53
C GLU A 46 -5.47 5.36 -23.40
N LEU A 47 -6.72 5.01 -23.70
CA LEU A 47 -7.77 4.89 -22.71
C LEU A 47 -7.45 3.79 -21.69
N THR A 48 -6.99 2.64 -22.17
CA THR A 48 -6.61 1.52 -21.30
C THR A 48 -5.44 1.90 -20.38
N ALA A 49 -4.44 2.61 -20.90
CA ALA A 49 -3.31 3.10 -20.10
C ALA A 49 -3.77 4.07 -19.00
N ALA A 50 -4.62 5.03 -19.35
CA ALA A 50 -5.15 5.99 -18.38
C ALA A 50 -5.98 5.31 -17.27
N LEU A 51 -6.83 4.34 -17.65
CA LEU A 51 -7.62 3.58 -16.69
C LEU A 51 -6.77 2.70 -15.77
N ARG A 52 -5.67 2.13 -16.28
CA ARG A 52 -4.71 1.37 -15.44
C ARG A 52 -4.03 2.29 -14.44
N SER A 53 -3.54 3.45 -14.87
CA SER A 53 -2.92 4.41 -13.96
C SER A 53 -3.91 4.92 -12.90
N ALA A 54 -5.16 5.19 -13.27
CA ALA A 54 -6.23 5.54 -12.33
C ALA A 54 -6.52 4.41 -11.33
N ALA A 55 -6.50 3.14 -11.76
CA ALA A 55 -6.70 2.00 -10.87
C ALA A 55 -5.55 1.87 -9.86
N GLU A 56 -4.30 1.96 -10.32
CA GLU A 56 -3.11 1.95 -9.45
C GLU A 56 -3.20 3.05 -8.37
N GLU A 57 -3.68 4.23 -8.76
CA GLU A 57 -3.78 5.35 -7.85
C GLU A 57 -4.92 5.21 -6.82
N THR A 58 -6.00 4.52 -7.22
CA THR A 58 -7.08 4.15 -6.31
C THR A 58 -6.58 3.14 -5.27
N ASP A 59 -5.77 2.17 -5.68
CA ASP A 59 -5.16 1.20 -4.78
C ASP A 59 -4.21 1.87 -3.78
N ARG A 60 -3.41 2.85 -4.23
CA ARG A 60 -2.55 3.66 -3.35
C ARG A 60 -3.36 4.46 -2.32
N LEU A 61 -4.43 5.13 -2.76
CA LEU A 61 -5.33 5.87 -1.86
C LEU A 61 -5.98 4.95 -0.83
N ALA A 62 -6.40 3.74 -1.24
CA ALA A 62 -6.97 2.75 -0.33
C ALA A 62 -5.94 2.28 0.72
N GLN A 63 -4.70 2.01 0.29
CA GLN A 63 -3.62 1.62 1.20
C GLN A 63 -3.31 2.74 2.21
N LEU A 64 -3.20 3.99 1.76
CA LEU A 64 -2.94 5.12 2.64
C LEU A 64 -4.07 5.31 3.65
N ALA A 65 -5.33 5.16 3.23
CA ALA A 65 -6.47 5.24 4.13
C ALA A 65 -6.43 4.15 5.22
N GLU A 66 -6.07 2.92 4.87
CA GLU A 66 -5.92 1.84 5.84
C GLU A 66 -4.77 2.10 6.81
N ASP A 67 -3.63 2.60 6.32
CA ASP A 67 -2.47 2.95 7.16
C ASP A 67 -2.82 4.08 8.16
N LEU A 68 -3.56 5.11 7.71
CA LEU A 68 -4.05 6.17 8.59
C LEU A 68 -5.03 5.64 9.65
N LEU A 69 -5.91 4.70 9.31
CA LEU A 69 -6.82 4.04 10.25
C LEU A 69 -6.06 3.20 11.28
N VAL A 70 -4.98 2.53 10.85
CA VAL A 70 -4.10 1.78 11.75
C VAL A 70 -3.43 2.71 12.76
N ILE A 71 -2.88 3.83 12.31
CA ILE A 71 -2.21 4.81 13.18
C ILE A 71 -3.23 5.40 14.18
N ALA A 72 -4.39 5.86 13.70
CA ALA A 72 -5.43 6.44 14.55
C ALA A 72 -5.95 5.47 15.64
N ARG A 73 -5.96 4.16 15.36
CA ARG A 73 -6.37 3.13 16.35
C ARG A 73 -5.26 2.74 17.31
N SER A 74 -4.00 2.89 16.92
CA SER A 74 -2.84 2.55 17.76
C SER A 74 -2.70 3.48 18.96
N ASP A 75 -3.08 4.75 18.83
CA ASP A 75 -2.89 5.79 19.85
C ASP A 75 -3.83 5.69 21.06
N ARG A 76 -4.93 4.93 20.97
CA ARG A 76 -5.95 4.89 22.05
C ARG A 76 -5.96 3.62 22.90
N ASP A 77 -5.92 2.43 22.29
CA ASP A 77 -6.12 1.16 23.04
C ASP A 77 -5.20 0.01 22.58
N GLY A 78 -4.20 0.31 21.73
CA GLY A 78 -3.47 -0.71 20.99
C GLY A 78 -4.33 -1.29 19.87
N LEU A 79 -3.67 -1.68 18.78
CA LEU A 79 -4.36 -2.25 17.63
C LEU A 79 -4.96 -3.62 18.02
N PRO A 80 -6.28 -3.86 17.93
CA PRO A 80 -6.83 -5.18 18.22
C PRO A 80 -6.33 -6.15 17.14
N VAL A 81 -5.47 -7.09 17.55
CA VAL A 81 -4.88 -8.14 16.71
C VAL A 81 -5.69 -9.42 16.92
N ARG A 82 -6.20 -9.99 15.83
CA ARG A 82 -6.91 -11.28 15.86
C ARG A 82 -5.95 -12.40 15.51
N LEU A 83 -5.25 -12.89 16.53
CA LEU A 83 -4.30 -13.99 16.36
C LEU A 83 -5.03 -15.30 16.04
N ALA A 84 -4.64 -15.94 14.94
CA ALA A 84 -5.08 -17.27 14.56
C ALA A 84 -3.91 -18.03 13.91
N PRO A 85 -3.98 -19.37 13.80
CA PRO A 85 -3.07 -20.14 12.97
C PRO A 85 -3.18 -19.70 11.50
N VAL A 86 -2.04 -19.41 10.88
CA VAL A 86 -1.91 -18.96 9.48
C VAL A 86 -0.84 -19.79 8.80
N ASP A 87 -1.16 -20.37 7.65
CA ASP A 87 -0.17 -21.00 6.76
C ASP A 87 0.67 -19.92 6.08
N ALA A 88 1.97 -19.90 6.37
CA ALA A 88 2.90 -18.90 5.88
C ALA A 88 3.02 -18.91 4.35
N GLY A 89 3.03 -20.11 3.75
CA GLY A 89 3.15 -20.28 2.30
C GLY A 89 1.93 -19.72 1.57
N ARG A 90 0.72 -19.99 2.09
CA ARG A 90 -0.52 -19.42 1.54
C ARG A 90 -0.58 -17.90 1.68
N LEU A 91 -0.16 -17.37 2.81
CA LEU A 91 -0.11 -15.92 3.04
C LEU A 91 0.85 -15.24 2.05
N LEU A 92 2.08 -15.74 1.93
CA LEU A 92 3.09 -15.21 1.01
C LEU A 92 2.63 -15.36 -0.45
N GLY A 93 1.95 -16.45 -0.79
CA GLY A 93 1.34 -16.65 -2.11
C GLY A 93 0.35 -15.55 -2.48
N ARG A 94 -0.57 -15.18 -1.57
CA ARG A 94 -1.52 -14.07 -1.81
C ARG A 94 -0.82 -12.73 -2.02
N VAL A 95 0.22 -12.46 -1.22
CA VAL A 95 1.02 -11.24 -1.37
C VAL A 95 1.71 -11.25 -2.75
N ALA A 96 2.37 -12.34 -3.14
CA ALA A 96 3.03 -12.42 -4.43
C ALA A 96 2.05 -12.27 -5.61
N GLU A 97 0.86 -12.89 -5.55
CA GLU A 97 -0.19 -12.71 -6.56
C GLU A 97 -0.62 -11.24 -6.69
N ARG A 98 -0.80 -10.52 -5.57
CA ARG A 98 -1.14 -9.09 -5.58
C ARG A 98 -0.11 -8.25 -6.31
N PHE A 99 1.18 -8.59 -6.21
CA PHE A 99 2.28 -7.82 -6.81
C PHE A 99 2.78 -8.38 -8.16
N ALA A 100 2.28 -9.53 -8.62
CA ALA A 100 2.78 -10.22 -9.79
C ALA A 100 2.77 -9.34 -11.06
N SER A 101 1.63 -8.71 -11.37
CA SER A 101 1.51 -7.86 -12.57
C SER A 101 2.44 -6.65 -12.53
N ARG A 102 2.66 -6.06 -11.35
CA ARG A 102 3.58 -4.93 -11.18
C ARG A 102 5.03 -5.37 -11.31
N ALA A 103 5.40 -6.49 -10.69
CA ALA A 103 6.74 -7.06 -10.80
C ALA A 103 7.10 -7.39 -12.26
N GLU A 104 6.16 -7.96 -13.03
CA GLU A 104 6.33 -8.20 -14.46
C GLU A 104 6.53 -6.90 -15.26
N ALA A 105 5.70 -5.88 -15.01
CA ALA A 105 5.82 -4.58 -15.69
C ALA A 105 7.15 -3.89 -15.40
N GLU A 106 7.66 -4.02 -14.18
CA GLU A 106 8.94 -3.47 -13.72
C GLU A 106 10.14 -4.38 -14.01
N LYS A 107 9.94 -5.55 -14.65
CA LYS A 107 10.95 -6.57 -14.92
C LYS A 107 11.72 -7.03 -13.67
N ARG A 108 11.01 -7.19 -12.56
CA ARG A 108 11.52 -7.67 -11.27
C ARG A 108 11.01 -9.08 -10.98
N SER A 109 11.81 -9.87 -10.27
CA SER A 109 11.39 -11.16 -9.76
C SER A 109 10.97 -11.06 -8.30
N LEU A 110 9.95 -11.83 -7.92
CA LEU A 110 9.47 -11.95 -6.55
C LEU A 110 9.51 -13.43 -6.19
N GLU A 111 10.41 -13.79 -5.28
CA GLU A 111 10.64 -15.18 -4.89
C GLU A 111 10.05 -15.45 -3.51
N ILE A 112 9.30 -16.55 -3.39
CA ILE A 112 8.78 -17.03 -2.11
C ILE A 112 9.68 -18.19 -1.66
N ASP A 113 10.42 -17.97 -0.57
CA ASP A 113 11.11 -19.03 0.14
C ASP A 113 10.37 -19.31 1.46
N ALA A 114 9.55 -20.36 1.45
CA ALA A 114 8.78 -20.79 2.61
C ALA A 114 8.80 -22.31 2.73
N GLN A 115 9.10 -22.82 3.92
CA GLN A 115 9.02 -24.25 4.18
C GLN A 115 7.54 -24.70 4.14
N PRO A 116 7.20 -25.77 3.40
CA PRO A 116 5.83 -26.29 3.34
C PRO A 116 5.29 -26.63 4.73
N GLY A 117 4.04 -26.24 5.00
CA GLY A 117 3.37 -26.51 6.28
C GLY A 117 3.85 -25.64 7.45
N THR A 118 4.59 -24.56 7.19
CA THR A 118 4.93 -23.59 8.23
C THR A 118 3.69 -22.86 8.71
N GLU A 119 3.30 -23.09 9.96
CA GLU A 119 2.21 -22.38 10.63
C GLU A 119 2.75 -21.25 11.51
N LEU A 120 2.08 -20.10 11.45
CA LEU A 120 2.35 -18.90 12.23
C LEU A 120 1.13 -18.58 13.09
N THR A 121 1.34 -18.08 14.30
CA THR A 121 0.25 -17.42 15.05
C THR A 121 0.28 -15.93 14.75
N ALA A 122 -0.63 -15.47 13.89
CA ALA A 122 -0.65 -14.09 13.41
C ALA A 122 -2.07 -13.62 13.10
N ASP A 123 -2.24 -12.31 12.96
CA ASP A 123 -3.41 -11.74 12.30
C ASP A 123 -3.13 -11.71 10.80
N ALA A 124 -3.83 -12.56 10.04
CA ALA A 124 -3.57 -12.77 8.62
C ALA A 124 -3.70 -11.47 7.82
N VAL A 125 -4.71 -10.64 8.11
CA VAL A 125 -4.96 -9.40 7.37
C VAL A 125 -3.85 -8.40 7.62
N ARG A 126 -3.46 -8.24 8.88
CA ARG A 126 -2.39 -7.30 9.25
C ARG A 126 -1.03 -7.74 8.76
N LEU A 127 -0.74 -9.04 8.81
CA LEU A 127 0.53 -9.55 8.31
C LEU A 127 0.60 -9.44 6.78
N GLU A 128 -0.50 -9.68 6.07
CA GLU A 128 -0.59 -9.46 4.62
C GLU A 128 -0.36 -7.98 4.25
N GLN A 129 -0.96 -7.04 5.01
CA GLN A 129 -0.72 -5.61 4.84
C GLN A 129 0.74 -5.23 5.10
N ALA A 130 1.31 -5.70 6.22
CA ALA A 130 2.71 -5.41 6.55
C ALA A 130 3.68 -5.94 5.50
N LEU A 131 3.46 -7.16 5.00
CA LEU A 131 4.24 -7.74 3.92
C LEU A 131 4.06 -6.95 2.61
N GLY A 132 2.84 -6.52 2.30
CA GLY A 132 2.58 -5.65 1.15
C GLY A 132 3.37 -4.35 1.21
N ASN A 133 3.38 -3.68 2.37
CA ASN A 133 4.15 -2.45 2.59
C ASN A 133 5.66 -2.68 2.42
N VAL A 134 6.18 -3.83 2.86
CA VAL A 134 7.59 -4.20 2.66
C VAL A 134 7.90 -4.41 1.17
N VAL A 135 7.04 -5.11 0.44
CA VAL A 135 7.20 -5.35 -1.01
C VAL A 135 7.13 -4.04 -1.79
N ASP A 136 6.17 -3.17 -1.49
CA ASP A 136 6.05 -1.85 -2.12
C ASP A 136 7.31 -1.00 -1.92
N ASN A 137 7.82 -0.97 -0.70
CA ASN A 137 9.07 -0.28 -0.37
C ASN A 137 10.26 -0.88 -1.13
N ALA A 138 10.35 -2.21 -1.19
CA ALA A 138 11.41 -2.89 -1.91
C ALA A 138 11.38 -2.54 -3.41
N SER A 139 10.20 -2.51 -4.04
CA SER A 139 10.06 -2.12 -5.45
C SER A 139 10.40 -0.65 -5.69
N ALA A 140 10.10 0.25 -4.75
CA ALA A 140 10.44 1.66 -4.87
C ALA A 140 11.96 1.94 -4.73
N THR A 141 12.67 1.16 -3.91
CA THR A 141 14.10 1.38 -3.61
C THR A 141 15.07 0.42 -4.30
N ALA A 142 14.59 -0.68 -4.88
CA ALA A 142 15.44 -1.64 -5.57
C ALA A 142 16.14 -0.96 -6.77
N PRO A 143 17.49 -1.01 -6.84
CA PRO A 143 18.22 -0.52 -8.01
C PRO A 143 17.69 -1.23 -9.27
N GLY A 144 17.62 -0.49 -10.38
CA GLY A 144 17.16 -1.04 -11.67
C GLY A 144 17.96 -2.30 -12.05
N PRO A 145 17.40 -3.17 -12.90
CA PRO A 145 18.03 -4.44 -13.23
C PRO A 145 19.47 -4.19 -13.71
N CYS A 146 20.43 -4.86 -13.06
CA CYS A 146 21.81 -4.88 -13.55
C CYS A 146 21.79 -5.42 -14.98
N ALA A 147 22.25 -4.57 -15.91
CA ALA A 147 22.45 -4.94 -17.31
C ALA A 147 23.58 -5.96 -17.48
#